data_AF-N6UIA3-F1
#
_entry.id   AF-N6UIA3-F1
#
_cell.length_a   1.000
_cell.length_b   1.000
_cell.length_c   1.000
_cell.angle_alpha   90.00
_cell.angle_beta   90.00
_cell.angle_gamma   90.00
#
_symmetry.space_group_name_H-M   'P 1'
#
loop_
_entity.id
_entity.type
_entity.pdbx_description
1 polymer ?
#
loop_
_entity_poly.entity_id
_entity_poly.type
_entity_poly.pdbx_seq_one_letter_code
_entity_poly.pdbx_strand_id
1 'polypeptide(L)'
;MSTKLPWVKSFSSDCLADTSGMKAFQIATYVILQWHMRRSGEPIFCDQSKLAHSAGCSVKAFNKALDLLLRDQKIVRLEDGRLWSLQVEGELKNFIDKQEHISQVRSEAGKKVHKQKCLKNNLLTIMLKQNLSKTIFCFKQTISKIKL
;
A
#
# COMPACT_ATOMS: atom_id res chain seq x y z
N MET A 1 12.46 2.45 -4.91
CA MET A 1 11.05 2.03 -4.94
C MET A 1 10.85 0.98 -3.85
N SER A 2 9.94 1.18 -2.89
CA SER A 2 9.78 0.25 -1.76
C SER A 2 9.29 -1.11 -2.28
N THR A 3 10.12 -2.14 -2.17
CA THR A 3 9.87 -3.55 -2.50
C THR A 3 8.91 -4.22 -1.51
N LYS A 4 7.89 -3.50 -1.05
CA LYS A 4 6.87 -4.08 -0.18
C LYS A 4 5.89 -4.83 -1.06
N LEU A 5 5.93 -6.16 -0.97
CA LEU A 5 4.88 -7.01 -1.52
C LEU A 5 3.52 -6.46 -1.07
N PRO A 6 2.54 -6.32 -1.98
CA PRO A 6 1.23 -5.82 -1.62
C PRO A 6 0.61 -6.80 -0.62
N TRP A 7 0.41 -6.33 0.62
CA TRP A 7 -0.34 -7.08 1.62
C TRP A 7 -1.82 -6.97 1.26
N VAL A 8 -2.27 -7.89 0.41
CA VAL A 8 -3.67 -8.00 0.03
C VAL A 8 -4.42 -8.79 1.10
N LYS A 9 -5.49 -8.20 1.63
CA LYS A 9 -6.36 -8.86 2.60
C LYS A 9 -7.22 -9.89 1.87
N SER A 10 -6.87 -11.17 1.96
CA SER A 10 -7.69 -12.27 1.46
C SER A 10 -8.59 -12.77 2.58
N PHE A 11 -9.90 -12.62 2.44
CA PHE A 11 -10.83 -13.22 3.40
C PHE A 11 -11.12 -14.67 2.99
N SER A 12 -11.04 -15.59 3.95
CA SER A 12 -11.35 -17.00 3.71
C SER A 12 -12.82 -17.21 3.31
N SER A 13 -13.72 -16.32 3.77
CA SER A 13 -15.13 -16.30 3.37
C SER A 13 -15.31 -16.10 1.88
N ASP A 14 -14.55 -15.18 1.29
CA ASP A 14 -14.69 -14.80 -0.12
C ASP A 14 -14.18 -15.95 -0.99
N CYS A 15 -13.03 -16.52 -0.62
CA CYS A 15 -12.50 -17.72 -1.27
C CYS A 15 -13.50 -18.89 -1.20
N LEU A 16 -14.14 -19.12 -0.04
CA LEU A 16 -15.12 -20.19 0.12
C LEU A 16 -16.38 -19.95 -0.73
N ALA A 17 -16.87 -18.72 -0.77
CA ALA A 17 -18.00 -18.35 -1.61
C ALA A 17 -17.66 -18.51 -3.10
N ASP A 18 -16.47 -18.05 -3.50
CA ASP A 18 -15.99 -18.10 -4.88
C ASP A 18 -15.74 -19.52 -5.40
N THR A 19 -15.47 -20.46 -4.51
CA THR A 19 -15.15 -21.86 -4.82
C THR A 19 -16.28 -22.83 -4.50
N SER A 20 -17.42 -22.32 -4.01
CA SER A 20 -18.59 -23.12 -3.71
C SER A 20 -19.09 -23.88 -4.93
N GLY A 21 -19.31 -25.20 -4.78
CA GLY A 21 -19.75 -26.08 -5.86
C GLY A 21 -18.66 -26.53 -6.84
N MET A 22 -17.42 -26.02 -6.71
CA MET A 22 -16.29 -26.48 -7.52
C MET A 22 -15.72 -27.80 -7.02
N LYS A 23 -15.15 -28.59 -7.95
CA LYS A 23 -14.34 -29.78 -7.62
C LYS A 23 -12.96 -29.38 -7.12
N ALA A 24 -12.33 -30.24 -6.32
CA ALA A 24 -11.02 -29.98 -5.71
C ALA A 24 -9.95 -29.45 -6.71
N PHE A 25 -9.81 -30.05 -7.89
CA PHE A 25 -8.83 -29.61 -8.90
C PHE A 25 -9.16 -28.24 -9.53
N GLN A 26 -10.45 -27.86 -9.57
CA GLN A 26 -10.90 -26.54 -10.03
C GLN A 26 -10.56 -25.47 -8.99
N ILE A 27 -10.84 -25.78 -7.72
CA ILE A 27 -10.47 -24.95 -6.57
C ILE A 27 -8.96 -24.71 -6.55
N ALA A 28 -8.17 -25.79 -6.65
CA ALA A 28 -6.71 -25.70 -6.67
C ALA A 28 -6.20 -24.83 -7.83
N THR A 29 -6.72 -25.04 -9.04
CA THR A 29 -6.40 -24.22 -10.22
C THR A 29 -6.70 -22.74 -9.97
N TYR A 30 -7.90 -22.42 -9.51
CA TYR A 30 -8.32 -21.05 -9.25
C TYR A 30 -7.44 -20.36 -8.21
N VAL A 31 -7.26 -20.98 -7.05
CA VAL A 31 -6.48 -20.41 -5.93
C VAL A 31 -5.03 -20.17 -6.33
N ILE A 32 -4.42 -21.08 -7.09
CA ILE A 32 -3.03 -20.93 -7.53
C ILE A 32 -2.87 -19.80 -8.54
N LEU A 33 -3.79 -19.67 -9.49
CA LEU A 33 -3.80 -18.53 -10.42
C LEU A 33 -3.88 -17.22 -9.64
N GLN A 34 -4.79 -17.10 -8.68
CA GLN A 34 -4.93 -15.92 -7.82
C GLN A 34 -3.64 -15.61 -7.03
N TRP A 35 -2.97 -16.63 -6.48
CA TRP A 35 -1.72 -16.45 -5.75
C TRP A 35 -0.58 -15.95 -6.64
N HIS A 36 -0.44 -16.49 -7.84
CA HIS A 36 0.56 -16.01 -8.79
C HIS A 36 0.30 -14.54 -9.16
N MET A 37 -0.96 -14.18 -9.46
CA MET A 37 -1.38 -12.82 -9.80
C MET A 37 -1.16 -11.82 -8.66
N ARG A 38 -1.50 -12.20 -7.42
CA ARG A 38 -1.25 -11.34 -6.25
C ARG A 38 0.23 -11.16 -5.95
N ARG A 39 1.03 -12.21 -6.17
CA ARG A 39 2.47 -12.19 -5.95
C ARG A 39 3.20 -11.32 -6.97
N SER A 40 2.83 -11.42 -8.25
CA SER A 40 3.40 -10.58 -9.31
C SER A 40 2.82 -9.17 -9.28
N GLY A 41 1.56 -9.02 -8.90
CA GLY A 41 0.80 -7.80 -9.12
C GLY A 41 0.42 -7.57 -10.60
N GLU A 42 0.61 -8.58 -11.45
CA GLU A 42 0.52 -8.47 -12.91
C GLU A 42 -0.09 -9.72 -13.56
N PRO A 43 -0.72 -9.60 -14.74
CA PRO A 43 -1.18 -10.73 -15.54
C PRO A 43 -0.09 -11.77 -15.80
N ILE A 44 -0.46 -13.04 -15.72
CA ILE A 44 0.49 -14.15 -15.79
C ILE A 44 0.42 -14.91 -17.11
N PHE A 45 1.56 -15.39 -17.59
CA PHE A 45 1.58 -16.25 -18.78
C PHE A 45 1.00 -17.64 -18.49
N CYS A 46 0.27 -18.18 -19.46
CA CYS A 46 -0.34 -19.50 -19.36
C CYS A 46 0.67 -20.61 -19.71
N ASP A 47 1.61 -20.90 -18.81
CA ASP A 47 2.44 -22.12 -18.87
C ASP A 47 1.67 -23.29 -18.26
N GLN A 48 0.90 -23.98 -19.10
CA GLN A 48 -0.03 -25.04 -18.67
C GLN A 48 0.66 -26.15 -17.87
N SER A 49 1.90 -26.51 -18.23
CA SER A 49 2.63 -27.58 -17.55
C SER A 49 3.00 -27.18 -16.13
N LYS A 50 3.61 -26.00 -15.97
CA LYS A 50 3.99 -25.49 -14.64
C LYS A 50 2.78 -25.22 -13.77
N LEU A 51 1.75 -24.57 -14.32
CA LEU A 51 0.54 -24.24 -13.56
C LEU A 51 -0.25 -25.49 -13.15
N ALA A 52 -0.34 -26.50 -14.01
CA ALA A 52 -0.95 -27.78 -13.67
C ALA A 52 -0.17 -28.49 -12.55
N HIS A 53 1.16 -28.50 -12.63
CA HIS A 53 2.02 -29.06 -11.58
C HIS A 53 1.84 -28.34 -10.25
N SER A 54 1.84 -27.00 -10.26
CA SER A 54 1.55 -26.21 -9.06
C SER A 54 0.17 -26.54 -8.49
N ALA A 55 -0.85 -26.67 -9.35
CA ALA A 55 -2.22 -27.04 -8.96
C ALA A 55 -2.38 -28.51 -8.54
N GLY A 56 -1.30 -29.31 -8.59
CA GLY A 56 -1.33 -30.73 -8.20
C GLY A 56 -2.21 -31.58 -9.11
N CYS A 57 -2.34 -31.23 -10.39
CA CYS A 57 -3.21 -31.93 -11.33
C CYS A 57 -2.54 -32.16 -12.69
N SER A 58 -3.16 -32.99 -13.52
CA SER A 58 -2.69 -33.19 -14.89
C SER A 58 -3.00 -31.97 -15.76
N VAL A 59 -2.23 -31.75 -16.83
CA VAL A 59 -2.47 -30.65 -17.79
C VAL A 59 -3.89 -30.70 -18.36
N LYS A 60 -4.43 -31.90 -18.60
CA LYS A 60 -5.81 -32.08 -19.07
C LYS A 60 -6.84 -31.62 -18.03
N ALA A 61 -6.64 -31.94 -16.75
CA ALA A 61 -7.52 -31.50 -15.67
C ALA A 61 -7.42 -29.98 -15.46
N PHE A 62 -6.20 -29.43 -15.52
CA PHE A 62 -5.94 -28.00 -15.45
C PHE A 62 -6.66 -27.24 -16.57
N ASN A 63 -6.51 -27.66 -17.83
CA ASN A 63 -7.16 -27.00 -18.96
C ASN A 63 -8.70 -27.03 -18.81
N LYS A 64 -9.26 -28.16 -18.38
CA LYS A 64 -10.70 -28.25 -18.09
C LYS A 64 -11.15 -27.32 -16.95
N ALA A 65 -10.33 -27.14 -15.91
CA ALA A 65 -10.61 -26.18 -14.86
C ALA A 65 -10.52 -24.74 -15.37
N LEU A 66 -9.48 -24.43 -16.14
CA LEU A 66 -9.26 -23.11 -16.73
C LEU A 66 -10.42 -22.71 -17.65
N ASP A 67 -10.89 -23.61 -18.50
CA ASP A 67 -12.05 -23.37 -19.38
C ASP A 67 -13.30 -22.99 -18.58
N LEU A 68 -13.54 -23.64 -17.45
CA LEU A 68 -14.66 -23.32 -16.56
C LEU A 68 -14.49 -21.96 -15.89
N LEU A 69 -13.28 -21.65 -15.42
CA LEU A 69 -12.99 -20.35 -14.80
C LEU A 69 -13.10 -19.19 -15.79
N LEU A 70 -12.71 -19.40 -17.04
CA LEU A 70 -12.90 -18.45 -18.14
C LEU A 70 -14.39 -18.27 -18.46
N ARG A 71 -15.14 -19.38 -18.55
CA ARG A 71 -16.59 -19.36 -18.79
C ARG A 71 -17.34 -18.60 -17.70
N ASP A 72 -16.97 -18.82 -16.44
CA ASP A 72 -17.59 -18.19 -15.28
C ASP A 72 -16.99 -16.78 -14.98
N GLN A 73 -16.12 -16.27 -15.87
CA GLN A 73 -15.48 -14.95 -15.80
C GLN A 73 -14.69 -14.70 -14.50
N LYS A 74 -14.32 -15.76 -13.78
CA LYS A 74 -13.45 -15.67 -12.58
C LYS A 74 -12.00 -15.36 -12.95
N ILE A 75 -11.60 -15.84 -14.13
CA ILE A 75 -10.34 -15.52 -14.80
C ILE A 75 -10.69 -14.99 -16.18
N VAL A 76 -9.95 -13.98 -16.65
CA VAL A 76 -10.04 -13.46 -18.00
C VAL A 76 -8.73 -13.72 -18.74
N ARG A 77 -8.82 -13.88 -20.06
CA ARG A 77 -7.66 -13.94 -20.94
C ARG A 77 -7.54 -12.61 -21.67
N LEU A 78 -6.41 -11.95 -21.51
CA LEU A 78 -6.09 -10.69 -22.16
C LEU A 78 -5.74 -10.90 -23.64
N GLU A 79 -5.69 -9.82 -24.41
CA GLU A 79 -5.36 -9.85 -25.85
C GLU A 79 -3.98 -10.47 -26.14
N ASP A 80 -3.03 -10.25 -25.23
CA ASP A 80 -1.68 -10.83 -25.29
C ASP A 80 -1.62 -12.30 -24.83
N GLY A 81 -2.76 -12.90 -24.50
CA GLY A 81 -2.89 -14.28 -24.08
C GLY A 81 -2.58 -14.54 -22.60
N ARG A 82 -2.23 -13.52 -21.80
CA ARG A 82 -2.03 -13.65 -20.35
C ARG A 82 -3.35 -13.83 -19.61
N LEU A 83 -3.28 -14.48 -18.46
CA LEU A 83 -4.41 -14.72 -17.57
C LEU A 83 -4.44 -13.65 -16.48
N TRP A 84 -5.64 -13.20 -16.12
CA TRP A 84 -5.84 -12.21 -15.08
C TRP A 84 -7.14 -12.40 -14.31
N SER A 85 -7.24 -11.86 -13.09
CA SER A 85 -8.46 -11.84 -12.30
C SER A 85 -8.84 -10.41 -11.95
N LEU A 86 -10.05 -10.02 -12.33
CA LEU A 86 -10.60 -8.70 -12.02
C LEU A 86 -10.77 -8.48 -10.50
N GLN A 87 -10.97 -9.57 -9.76
CA GLN A 87 -11.02 -9.53 -8.29
C GLN A 87 -9.66 -9.12 -7.72
N VAL A 88 -8.58 -9.74 -8.19
CA VAL A 88 -7.21 -9.40 -7.76
C VAL A 88 -6.85 -7.98 -8.17
N GLU A 89 -7.28 -7.53 -9.35
CA GLU A 89 -7.10 -6.15 -9.78
C GLU A 89 -7.76 -5.15 -8.82
N GLY A 90 -9.03 -5.37 -8.48
CA GLY A 90 -9.75 -4.53 -7.52
C GLY A 90 -9.09 -4.53 -6.13
N GLU A 91 -8.63 -5.69 -5.67
CA GLU A 91 -7.88 -5.82 -4.41
C GLU A 91 -6.58 -5.00 -4.42
N LEU A 92 -5.81 -5.08 -5.50
CA LEU A 92 -4.54 -4.37 -5.64
C LEU A 92 -4.76 -2.85 -5.76
N LYS A 93 -5.75 -2.42 -6.53
CA LYS A 93 -6.13 -1.00 -6.63
C LYS A 93 -6.52 -0.42 -5.27
N ASN A 94 -7.40 -1.12 -4.54
CA ASN A 94 -7.80 -0.73 -3.19
C ASN A 94 -6.61 -0.63 -2.21
N PHE A 95 -5.59 -1.48 -2.38
CA PHE A 95 -4.38 -1.42 -1.58
C PHE A 95 -3.53 -0.18 -1.91
N ILE A 96 -3.35 0.13 -3.20
CA ILE A 96 -2.60 1.30 -3.67
C ILE A 96 -3.27 2.58 -3.17
N ASP A 97 -4.59 2.72 -3.37
CA ASP A 97 -5.36 3.90 -2.96
C ASP A 97 -5.24 4.15 -1.44
N LYS A 98 -5.31 3.08 -0.63
CA LYS A 98 -5.13 3.17 0.83
C LYS A 98 -3.71 3.59 1.22
N GLN A 99 -2.69 3.07 0.52
CA GLN A 99 -1.29 3.42 0.77
C GLN A 99 -1.00 4.88 0.43
N GLU A 100 -1.55 5.38 -0.68
CA GLU A 100 -1.43 6.78 -1.07
C GLU A 100 -2.10 7.69 -0.05
N HIS A 101 -3.32 7.37 0.37
CA HIS A 101 -4.03 8.12 1.40
C HIS A 101 -3.25 8.17 2.74
N ILE A 102 -2.73 7.03 3.21
CA ILE A 102 -1.90 6.99 4.44
C ILE A 102 -0.64 7.85 4.27
N SER A 103 -0.01 7.82 3.09
CA SER A 103 1.19 8.60 2.82
C SER A 103 0.91 10.10 2.81
N GLN A 104 -0.21 10.52 2.21
CA GLN A 104 -0.68 11.90 2.22
C GLN A 104 -0.92 12.39 3.64
N VAL A 105 -1.72 11.66 4.44
CA VAL A 105 -2.03 12.00 5.83
C VAL A 105 -0.74 12.14 6.68
N ARG A 106 0.22 11.21 6.51
CA ARG A 106 1.52 11.29 7.19
C ARG A 106 2.32 12.53 6.78
N SER A 107 2.34 12.86 5.49
CA SER A 107 3.05 14.03 4.98
C SER A 107 2.47 15.33 5.54
N GLU A 108 1.15 15.43 5.64
CA GLU A 108 0.46 16.59 6.19
C GLU A 108 0.68 16.75 7.68
N ALA A 109 0.62 15.64 8.44
CA ALA A 109 0.97 15.63 9.85
C ALA A 109 2.41 16.09 10.06
N GLY A 110 3.36 15.60 9.26
CA GLY A 110 4.76 16.04 9.29
C GLY A 110 4.93 17.54 9.04
N LYS A 111 4.25 18.08 8.02
CA LYS A 111 4.25 19.53 7.72
C LYS A 111 3.69 20.36 8.89
N LYS A 112 2.60 19.93 9.51
CA LYS A 112 1.99 20.60 10.67
C LYS A 112 2.93 20.64 11.87
N VAL A 113 3.55 19.50 12.19
CA VAL A 113 4.55 19.39 13.28
C VAL A 113 5.75 20.28 13.02
N HIS A 114 6.28 20.29 11.79
CA HIS A 114 7.41 21.13 11.41
C HIS A 114 7.08 22.63 11.54
N LYS A 115 5.90 23.06 11.06
CA LYS A 115 5.44 24.45 11.17
C LYS A 115 5.30 24.89 12.64
N GLN A 116 4.72 24.04 13.51
CA GLN A 116 4.61 24.34 14.94
C GLN A 116 5.98 24.48 15.61
N LYS A 117 6.94 23.63 15.28
CA LYS A 117 8.32 23.72 15.81
C LYS A 117 9.01 25.01 15.37
N CYS A 118 8.86 25.40 14.09
CA CYS A 118 9.40 26.63 13.55
C CYS A 118 8.81 27.88 14.24
N LEU A 119 7.48 27.91 14.43
CA LEU A 119 6.79 28.99 15.15
C LEU A 119 7.26 29.12 16.60
N LYS A 120 7.37 28.00 17.33
CA LYS A 120 7.90 28.00 18.71
C LYS A 120 9.32 28.54 18.79
N ASN A 121 10.20 28.11 17.90
CA ASN A 121 11.60 28.58 17.86
C ASN A 121 11.69 30.08 17.55
N ASN A 122 10.86 30.59 16.62
CA ASN A 122 10.81 32.01 16.31
C ASN A 122 10.32 32.84 17.50
N LEU A 123 9.27 32.38 18.19
CA LEU A 123 8.76 33.04 19.40
C LEU A 123 9.80 33.08 20.52
N LEU A 124 10.47 31.96 20.79
CA LEU A 124 11.58 31.88 21.77
C LEU A 124 12.70 32.89 21.43
N THR A 125 13.06 32.97 20.15
CA THR A 125 14.10 33.92 19.67
C THR A 125 13.69 35.37 19.90
N ILE A 126 12.42 35.72 19.64
CA ILE A 126 11.90 37.08 19.87
C ILE A 126 11.92 37.42 21.35
N MET A 127 11.46 36.51 22.22
CA MET A 127 11.45 36.73 23.67
C MET A 127 12.87 36.92 24.24
N LEU A 128 13.84 36.11 23.79
CA LEU A 128 15.24 36.26 24.20
C LEU A 128 15.82 37.61 23.78
N LYS A 129 15.57 38.08 22.54
CA LYS A 129 16.02 39.39 22.07
C LYS A 129 15.41 40.54 22.87
N GLN A 130 14.12 40.48 23.18
CA GLN A 130 13.45 41.49 24.00
C GLN A 130 14.02 41.54 25.43
N ASN A 131 14.28 40.39 26.04
CA ASN A 131 14.90 40.33 27.37
C ASN A 131 16.32 40.90 27.38
N LEU A 132 17.16 40.54 26.41
CA LEU A 132 18.50 41.12 26.26
C LEU A 132 18.46 42.64 26.10
N SER A 133 17.54 43.16 25.28
CA SER A 133 17.36 44.60 25.08
C SER A 133 16.97 45.31 26.38
N LYS A 134 16.03 44.74 27.16
CA LYS A 134 15.64 45.25 28.48
C LYS A 134 16.80 45.24 29.47
N THR A 135 17.58 44.16 29.53
CA THR A 135 18.74 44.05 30.43
C THR A 135 19.81 45.08 30.08
N ILE A 136 20.13 45.26 28.80
CA ILE A 136 21.08 46.26 28.32
C ILE A 136 20.61 47.68 28.66
N PHE A 137 19.31 47.96 28.50
CA PHE A 137 18.71 49.24 28.84
C PHE A 137 18.85 49.55 30.33
N CYS A 138 18.46 48.62 31.20
CA CYS A 138 18.61 48.77 32.66
C CYS A 138 20.07 48.99 33.06
N PHE A 139 21.01 48.23 32.48
CA PHE A 139 22.44 48.37 32.79
C PHE A 139 23.00 49.74 32.39
N LYS A 140 22.62 50.26 31.22
CA LYS A 140 22.98 51.63 30.80
C LYS A 140 22.46 52.68 31.77
N GLN A 141 21.22 52.53 32.24
CA GLN A 141 20.61 53.46 33.18
C GLN A 141 21.31 53.44 34.55
N THR A 142 21.72 52.25 35.03
CA THR A 142 22.48 52.11 36.29
C THR A 142 23.87 52.74 36.18
N ILE A 143 24.61 52.50 35.09
CA ILE A 143 25.92 53.14 34.86
C ILE A 143 25.80 54.66 34.80
N SER A 144 24.76 55.18 34.16
CA SER A 144 24.51 56.63 34.10
C SER A 144 24.29 57.27 35.48
N LYS A 145 23.80 56.51 36.47
CA LYS A 145 23.56 57.00 37.84
C LYS A 145 24.80 56.94 38.74
N ILE A 146 25.79 56.09 38.41
CA ILE A 146 27.04 55.92 39.18
C ILE A 146 28.12 56.96 38.76
N LYS A 147 27.95 57.62 37.61
CA LYS A 147 28.90 58.62 37.07
C LYS A 147 28.66 60.07 37.54
N LEU A 148 27.87 60.27 38.59
CA LEU A 148 27.66 61.54 39.31
C LEU A 148 28.26 61.41 40.71
#